data_AF-A0A3C0Z1Y4-F1
#
_entry.id   AF-A0A3C0Z1Y4-F1
#
_cell.length_a   1.000
_cell.length_b   1.000
_cell.length_c   1.000
_cell.angle_alpha   90.00
_cell.angle_beta   90.00
_cell.angle_gamma   90.00
#
_symmetry.space_group_name_H-M   'P 1'
#
loop_
_entity.id
_entity.type
_entity.pdbx_description
1 polymer ?
#
loop_
_entity_poly.entity_id
_entity_poly.type
_entity_poly.pdbx_seq_one_letter_code
_entity_poly.pdbx_strand_id
1 'polypeptide(L)'
;MFYDASRFVEIIEGGRDDRTHAIVVMTPPESRRILAKGMVVLPEIQRSLDKGLVVVCRGITTAYVVEELLGITLDKANCTAGIVTDGILGSTNPDQPLGPWVIRDGQLSEQSMGDAMAEVTAQDVVVKGVNALDSLGNVGVLSGNNMGGTVGDVWPIAMARGAHLITPVGLEKLV
;
A
#
# COMPACT_ATOMS: atom_id res chain seq x y z
N MET A 1 12.71 4.70 -14.09
CA MET A 1 11.99 3.65 -13.33
C MET A 1 12.79 3.43 -12.04
N PHE A 2 12.16 3.39 -10.86
CA PHE A 2 12.86 3.21 -9.58
C PHE A 2 13.47 1.81 -9.40
N TYR A 3 13.05 0.85 -10.23
CA TYR A 3 13.52 -0.53 -10.25
C TYR A 3 14.01 -0.88 -11.65
N ASP A 4 15.08 -1.67 -11.73
CA ASP A 4 15.56 -2.23 -12.99
C ASP A 4 14.65 -3.41 -13.41
N ALA A 5 13.76 -3.14 -14.35
CA ALA A 5 12.90 -4.16 -14.95
C ALA A 5 13.49 -4.75 -16.24
N SER A 6 14.68 -4.34 -16.68
CA SER A 6 15.26 -4.72 -17.98
C SER A 6 15.28 -6.23 -18.19
N ARG A 7 15.60 -7.00 -17.14
CA ARG A 7 15.61 -8.47 -17.14
C ARG A 7 14.28 -9.13 -17.55
N PHE A 8 13.15 -8.44 -17.38
CA PHE A 8 11.82 -8.96 -17.74
C PHE A 8 11.42 -8.63 -19.18
N VAL A 9 12.14 -7.69 -19.81
CA VAL A 9 11.83 -7.17 -21.16
C VAL A 9 12.92 -7.49 -22.16
N GLU A 10 14.07 -7.98 -21.72
CA GLU A 10 15.21 -8.30 -22.58
C GLU A 10 14.91 -9.47 -23.53
N ILE A 11 15.15 -9.22 -24.82
CA ILE A 11 15.05 -10.22 -25.88
C ILE A 11 16.35 -11.04 -25.87
N ILE A 12 16.26 -12.33 -25.56
CA ILE A 12 17.42 -13.22 -25.60
C ILE A 12 17.63 -13.69 -27.05
N GLU A 13 18.67 -13.20 -27.72
CA GLU A 13 19.03 -13.64 -29.07
C GLU A 13 19.73 -15.02 -29.05
N GLY A 14 19.27 -15.95 -29.88
CA GLY A 14 19.97 -17.22 -30.17
C GLY A 14 19.65 -18.43 -29.27
N GLY A 15 18.80 -18.28 -28.25
CA GLY A 15 18.29 -19.40 -27.46
C GLY A 15 16.97 -19.95 -28.01
N ARG A 16 16.76 -21.28 -27.97
CA ARG A 16 15.38 -21.80 -27.90
C ARG A 16 14.78 -21.18 -26.64
N ASP A 17 13.66 -20.47 -26.77
CA ASP A 17 12.92 -19.96 -25.62
C ASP A 17 12.35 -21.14 -24.82
N ASP A 18 13.16 -21.74 -23.97
CA ASP A 18 12.79 -22.78 -23.03
C ASP A 18 12.12 -22.20 -21.77
N ARG A 19 11.86 -20.89 -21.74
CA ARG A 19 11.02 -20.26 -20.72
C ARG A 19 9.61 -20.81 -20.88
N THR A 20 9.23 -21.64 -19.94
CA THR A 20 7.84 -22.06 -19.77
C THR A 20 7.08 -20.85 -19.25
N HIS A 21 6.19 -20.31 -20.10
CA HIS A 21 5.31 -19.22 -19.72
C HIS A 21 4.08 -19.82 -19.03
N ALA A 22 3.75 -19.30 -17.86
CA ALA A 22 2.52 -19.64 -17.15
C ALA A 22 1.69 -18.38 -16.97
N ILE A 23 0.39 -18.49 -17.22
CA ILE A 23 -0.58 -17.45 -16.87
C ILE A 23 -1.29 -17.93 -15.61
N VAL A 24 -1.21 -17.14 -14.55
CA VAL A 24 -1.93 -17.39 -13.30
C VAL A 24 -3.04 -16.36 -13.20
N VAL A 25 -4.29 -16.82 -13.15
CA VAL A 25 -5.45 -15.98 -12.90
C VAL A 25 -5.69 -15.95 -11.39
N MET A 26 -5.72 -14.75 -10.81
CA MET A 26 -5.86 -14.54 -9.38
C MET A 26 -7.17 -13.85 -9.06
N THR A 27 -7.77 -14.25 -7.94
CA THR A 27 -8.83 -13.47 -7.30
C THR A 27 -8.27 -12.18 -6.71
N PRO A 28 -9.10 -11.15 -6.46
CA PRO A 28 -8.62 -9.92 -5.83
C PRO A 28 -7.91 -10.12 -4.48
N PRO A 29 -8.37 -11.00 -3.56
CA PRO A 29 -7.63 -11.33 -2.34
C PRO A 29 -6.24 -11.91 -2.58
N GLU A 30 -6.09 -12.83 -3.54
CA GLU A 30 -4.80 -13.44 -3.90
C GLU A 30 -3.84 -12.41 -4.51
N SER A 31 -4.35 -11.56 -5.40
CA SER A 31 -3.60 -10.45 -5.98
C SER A 31 -3.08 -9.49 -4.90
N ARG A 32 -3.93 -9.09 -3.94
CA ARG A 32 -3.52 -8.23 -2.81
C ARG A 32 -2.47 -8.90 -1.92
N ARG A 33 -2.56 -10.21 -1.69
CA ARG A 33 -1.54 -10.96 -0.95
C ARG A 33 -0.19 -10.92 -1.65
N ILE A 34 -0.16 -11.12 -2.98
CA ILE A 34 1.08 -11.04 -3.76
C ILE A 34 1.63 -9.61 -3.78
N LEU A 35 0.78 -8.60 -3.94
CA LEU A 35 1.19 -7.20 -3.83
C LEU A 35 1.81 -6.89 -2.48
N ALA A 36 1.22 -7.37 -1.37
CA ALA A 36 1.79 -7.20 -0.04
C ALA A 36 3.18 -7.84 0.08
N LYS A 37 3.35 -9.08 -0.40
CA LYS A 37 4.66 -9.77 -0.43
C LYS A 37 5.69 -9.03 -1.28
N GLY A 38 5.30 -8.51 -2.44
CA GLY A 38 6.17 -7.71 -3.29
C GLY A 38 6.55 -6.37 -2.65
N MET A 39 5.62 -5.77 -1.89
CA MET A 39 5.85 -4.48 -1.26
C MET A 39 6.79 -4.59 -0.05
N VAL A 40 6.68 -5.63 0.77
CA VAL A 40 7.56 -5.77 1.94
C VAL A 40 9.03 -5.92 1.56
N VAL A 41 9.34 -6.43 0.36
CA VAL A 41 10.74 -6.58 -0.11
C VAL A 41 11.30 -5.33 -0.79
N LEU A 42 10.52 -4.25 -0.89
CA LEU A 42 11.01 -3.01 -1.48
C LEU A 42 12.15 -2.41 -0.63
N PRO A 43 13.24 -1.92 -1.23
CA PRO A 43 14.38 -1.35 -0.50
C PRO A 43 13.98 -0.21 0.45
N GLU A 44 13.00 0.60 0.07
CA GLU A 44 12.50 1.70 0.88
C GLU A 44 11.80 1.21 2.14
N ILE A 45 10.96 0.16 2.01
CA ILE A 45 10.31 -0.48 3.15
C ILE A 45 11.36 -1.13 4.05
N GLN A 46 12.27 -1.93 3.50
CA GLN A 46 13.31 -2.61 4.28
C GLN A 46 14.21 -1.62 5.04
N ARG A 47 14.58 -0.50 4.40
CA ARG A 47 15.34 0.57 5.05
C ARG A 47 14.56 1.19 6.22
N SER A 48 13.29 1.53 6.04
CA SER A 48 12.49 2.12 7.12
C SER A 48 12.16 1.11 8.24
N LEU A 49 12.15 -0.19 7.95
CA LEU A 49 12.06 -1.24 8.96
C LEU A 49 13.37 -1.42 9.76
N ASP A 50 14.54 -1.22 9.14
CA ASP A 50 15.81 -1.22 9.87
C ASP A 50 15.94 0.02 10.76
N LYS A 51 15.65 1.19 10.18
CA LYS A 51 15.69 2.46 10.90
C LYS A 51 14.79 3.51 10.24
N GLY A 52 13.69 3.86 10.90
CA GLY A 52 12.74 4.86 10.44
C GLY A 52 11.29 4.51 10.73
N LEU A 53 10.40 5.09 9.94
CA LEU A 53 8.96 4.97 10.06
C LEU A 53 8.33 4.33 8.82
N VAL A 54 7.43 3.38 9.08
CA VAL A 54 6.46 2.89 8.10
C VAL A 54 5.06 3.19 8.65
N VAL A 55 4.39 4.18 8.07
CA VAL A 55 3.03 4.56 8.44
C VAL A 55 2.05 3.91 7.47
N VAL A 56 1.25 2.96 7.95
CA VAL A 56 0.29 2.23 7.11
C VAL A 56 -1.14 2.70 7.39
N CYS A 57 -1.74 3.32 6.39
CA CYS A 57 -3.11 3.80 6.47
C CYS A 57 -4.13 2.65 6.40
N ARG A 58 -5.37 2.94 6.80
CA ARG A 58 -6.51 2.04 6.67
C ARG A 58 -6.77 1.63 5.21
N GLY A 59 -7.17 0.37 5.02
CA GLY A 59 -7.57 -0.25 3.76
C GLY A 59 -7.50 -1.78 3.82
N ILE A 60 -8.33 -2.48 3.03
CA ILE A 60 -8.22 -3.94 2.92
C ILE A 60 -6.85 -4.31 2.34
N THR A 61 -6.44 -3.66 1.25
CA THR A 61 -5.15 -3.94 0.60
C THR A 61 -3.97 -3.65 1.52
N THR A 62 -4.02 -2.55 2.29
CA THR A 62 -2.97 -2.23 3.26
C THR A 62 -3.00 -3.15 4.47
N ALA A 63 -4.16 -3.73 4.84
CA ALA A 63 -4.19 -4.76 5.87
C ALA A 63 -3.39 -6.01 5.48
N TYR A 64 -3.41 -6.43 4.21
CA TYR A 64 -2.51 -7.51 3.74
C TYR A 64 -1.04 -7.15 3.95
N VAL A 65 -0.66 -5.90 3.68
CA VAL A 65 0.70 -5.41 3.95
C VAL A 65 1.04 -5.54 5.42
N VAL A 66 0.16 -5.08 6.31
CA VAL A 66 0.40 -5.12 7.76
C VAL A 66 0.56 -6.57 8.25
N GLU A 67 -0.24 -7.50 7.72
CA GLU A 67 -0.07 -8.93 8.01
C GLU A 67 1.31 -9.45 7.58
N GLU A 68 1.80 -9.06 6.39
CA GLU A 68 3.14 -9.45 5.94
C GLU A 68 4.26 -8.78 6.75
N LEU A 69 4.09 -7.52 7.17
CA LEU A 69 5.07 -6.77 7.95
C LEU A 69 5.18 -7.28 9.40
N LEU A 70 4.06 -7.63 10.02
CA LEU A 70 3.99 -7.96 11.44
C LEU A 70 3.79 -9.45 11.73
N GLY A 71 3.53 -10.28 10.71
CA GLY A 71 3.27 -11.71 10.89
C GLY A 71 1.95 -12.00 11.64
N ILE A 72 0.99 -11.08 11.59
CA ILE A 72 -0.32 -11.19 12.27
C ILE A 72 -1.44 -11.51 11.28
N THR A 73 -2.64 -11.79 11.81
CA THR A 73 -3.87 -11.86 11.03
C THR A 73 -4.85 -10.78 11.49
N LEU A 74 -5.46 -10.09 10.54
CA LEU A 74 -6.40 -9.00 10.79
C LEU A 74 -7.78 -9.33 10.22
N ASP A 75 -8.83 -8.87 10.92
CA ASP A 75 -10.16 -8.78 10.33
C ASP A 75 -10.21 -7.59 9.36
N LYS A 76 -9.97 -7.88 8.08
CA LYS A 76 -9.76 -6.87 7.04
C LYS A 76 -10.99 -6.02 6.77
N ALA A 77 -12.19 -6.52 7.07
CA ALA A 77 -13.43 -5.74 6.93
C ALA A 77 -13.38 -4.49 7.83
N ASN A 78 -12.81 -4.66 9.02
CA ASN A 78 -12.63 -3.62 10.02
C ASN A 78 -11.42 -2.70 9.79
N CYS A 79 -10.60 -2.99 8.78
CA CYS A 79 -9.44 -2.17 8.41
C CYS A 79 -9.78 -1.06 7.41
N THR A 80 -11.03 -0.92 6.98
CA THR A 80 -11.40 -0.07 5.84
C THR A 80 -11.58 1.41 6.20
N ALA A 81 -11.55 2.27 5.19
CA ALA A 81 -12.13 3.63 5.21
C ALA A 81 -12.40 4.01 3.75
N GLY A 82 -13.56 4.56 3.44
CA GLY A 82 -13.92 4.91 2.05
C GLY A 82 -14.15 3.70 1.15
N ILE A 83 -15.01 2.78 1.58
CA ILE A 83 -15.45 1.60 0.81
C ILE A 83 -16.28 2.07 -0.38
N VAL A 84 -16.03 1.50 -1.55
CA VAL A 84 -16.86 1.68 -2.75
C VAL A 84 -17.24 0.30 -3.26
N THR A 85 -18.52 -0.05 -3.15
CA THR A 85 -19.07 -1.33 -3.63
C THR A 85 -20.47 -1.09 -4.17
N ASP A 86 -20.79 -1.68 -5.32
CA ASP A 86 -22.13 -1.62 -5.93
C ASP A 86 -22.71 -0.19 -6.06
N GLY A 87 -21.83 0.80 -6.34
CA GLY A 87 -22.21 2.21 -6.44
C GLY A 87 -22.49 2.90 -5.11
N ILE A 88 -22.28 2.22 -3.98
CA ILE A 88 -22.52 2.73 -2.63
C ILE A 88 -21.18 3.08 -1.98
N LEU A 89 -21.16 4.25 -1.33
CA LEU A 89 -20.07 4.69 -0.47
C LEU A 89 -20.31 4.20 0.96
N GLY A 90 -19.32 3.52 1.52
CA GLY A 90 -19.34 3.00 2.88
C GLY A 90 -18.11 3.39 3.67
N SER A 91 -18.18 3.19 4.98
CA SER A 91 -17.05 3.32 5.89
C SER A 91 -16.94 2.09 6.77
N THR A 92 -15.83 1.96 7.47
CA THR A 92 -15.61 0.91 8.46
C THR A 92 -16.62 1.02 9.59
N ASN A 93 -16.96 -0.14 10.16
CA ASN A 93 -17.78 -0.24 11.37
C ASN A 93 -17.16 0.63 12.49
N PRO A 94 -17.88 1.65 13.00
CA PRO A 94 -17.36 2.54 14.03
C PRO A 94 -17.05 1.83 15.36
N ASP A 95 -17.63 0.66 15.62
CA ASP A 95 -17.50 -0.04 16.90
C ASP A 95 -16.17 -0.80 17.03
N GLN A 96 -15.53 -1.18 15.91
CA GLN A 96 -14.32 -2.01 15.91
C GLN A 96 -13.28 -1.59 14.85
N PRO A 97 -12.90 -0.30 14.74
CA PRO A 97 -12.01 0.15 13.67
C PRO A 97 -10.57 -0.33 13.91
N LEU A 98 -9.98 -1.03 12.95
CA LEU A 98 -8.57 -1.47 12.99
C LEU A 98 -7.65 -0.55 12.19
N GLY A 99 -6.48 -0.26 12.76
CA GLY A 99 -5.50 0.68 12.20
C GLY A 99 -5.84 2.15 12.51
N PRO A 100 -5.21 3.13 11.82
CA PRO A 100 -3.97 2.96 11.05
C PRO A 100 -2.84 2.39 11.92
N TRP A 101 -1.76 1.94 11.30
CA TRP A 101 -0.61 1.35 12.00
C TRP A 101 0.63 2.19 11.81
N VAL A 102 1.39 2.37 12.88
CA VAL A 102 2.71 2.98 12.85
C VAL A 102 3.71 1.91 13.21
N ILE A 103 4.69 1.70 12.35
CA ILE A 103 5.81 0.79 12.59
C ILE A 103 7.06 1.63 12.66
N ARG A 104 7.81 1.49 13.75
CA ARG A 104 9.07 2.19 13.97
C ARG A 104 10.17 1.17 14.16
N ASP A 105 11.23 1.28 13.37
CA ASP A 105 12.40 0.39 13.44
C ASP A 105 11.98 -1.09 13.48
N GLY A 106 11.01 -1.43 12.63
CA GLY A 106 10.51 -2.80 12.45
C GLY A 106 9.50 -3.28 13.51
N GLN A 107 9.18 -2.46 14.50
CA GLN A 107 8.26 -2.81 15.59
C GLN A 107 6.96 -2.00 15.54
N LEU A 108 5.84 -2.65 15.86
CA LEU A 108 4.56 -1.94 16.01
C LEU A 108 4.66 -0.91 17.14
N SER A 109 4.34 0.34 16.82
CA SER A 109 4.36 1.46 17.74
C SER A 109 2.95 1.78 18.22
N GLU A 110 2.82 2.20 19.48
CA GLU A 110 1.57 2.76 20.03
C GLU A 110 1.34 4.22 19.61
N GLN A 111 2.30 4.82 18.91
CA GLN A 111 2.22 6.19 18.44
C GLN A 111 1.03 6.40 17.50
N SER A 112 0.36 7.55 17.64
CA SER A 112 -0.72 7.91 16.72
C SER A 112 -0.18 8.19 15.31
N MET A 113 -1.01 7.98 14.28
CA MET A 113 -0.64 8.35 12.91
C MET A 113 -0.29 9.84 12.80
N GLY A 114 -1.01 10.72 13.50
CA GLY A 114 -0.75 12.16 13.47
C GLY A 114 0.64 12.51 14.00
N ASP A 115 1.02 11.96 15.15
CA ASP A 115 2.35 12.17 15.74
C ASP A 115 3.45 11.58 14.83
N ALA A 116 3.23 10.37 14.30
CA ALA A 116 4.17 9.75 13.38
C ALA A 116 4.36 10.58 12.11
N MET A 117 3.26 11.06 11.51
CA MET A 117 3.31 11.94 10.35
C MET A 117 3.98 13.28 10.67
N ALA A 118 3.98 13.76 11.90
CA ALA A 118 4.74 14.95 12.30
C ALA A 118 6.26 14.72 12.24
N GLU A 119 6.73 13.49 12.35
CA GLU A 119 8.14 13.09 12.33
C GLU A 119 8.65 12.56 10.98
N VAL A 120 7.76 12.07 10.11
CA VAL A 120 8.10 11.49 8.81
C VAL A 120 9.09 12.37 8.03
N THR A 121 10.12 11.75 7.48
CA THR A 121 11.20 12.34 6.69
C THR A 121 11.27 11.73 5.28
N ALA A 122 12.20 12.21 4.45
CA ALA A 122 12.45 11.66 3.12
C ALA A 122 12.94 10.19 3.11
N GLN A 123 13.35 9.64 4.26
CA GLN A 123 13.79 8.24 4.37
C GLN A 123 12.68 7.29 4.78
N ASP A 124 11.51 7.82 5.14
CA ASP A 124 10.39 7.06 5.69
C ASP A 124 9.35 6.72 4.62
N VAL A 125 8.52 5.74 4.93
CA VAL A 125 7.49 5.24 4.02
C VAL A 125 6.09 5.49 4.59
N VAL A 126 5.21 5.99 3.74
CA VAL A 126 3.77 6.06 3.98
C VAL A 126 3.08 5.11 3.01
N VAL A 127 2.28 4.19 3.53
CA VAL A 127 1.52 3.23 2.73
C VAL A 127 0.05 3.62 2.73
N LYS A 128 -0.53 3.79 1.53
CA LYS A 128 -1.95 4.16 1.39
C LYS A 128 -2.64 3.37 0.28
N GLY A 129 -3.77 2.74 0.61
CA GLY A 129 -4.64 2.13 -0.41
C GLY A 129 -5.41 3.17 -1.23
N VAL A 130 -5.78 2.80 -2.46
CA VAL A 130 -6.44 3.68 -3.44
C VAL A 130 -7.77 3.07 -3.93
N ASN A 131 -8.59 3.90 -4.57
CA ASN A 131 -9.93 3.53 -5.06
C ASN A 131 -9.98 3.27 -6.57
N ALA A 132 -9.06 3.86 -7.33
CA ALA A 132 -8.99 3.73 -8.78
C ALA A 132 -7.53 3.72 -9.25
N LEU A 133 -7.29 3.09 -10.40
CA LEU A 133 -6.05 3.09 -11.16
C LEU A 133 -6.42 3.30 -12.63
N ASP A 134 -5.70 4.14 -13.36
CA ASP A 134 -5.88 4.22 -14.82
C ASP A 134 -4.76 3.50 -15.58
N SER A 135 -4.91 3.41 -16.90
CA SER A 135 -3.92 2.77 -17.79
C SER A 135 -2.56 3.49 -17.86
N LEU A 136 -2.46 4.72 -17.39
CA LEU A 136 -1.23 5.50 -17.32
C LEU A 136 -0.51 5.35 -15.97
N GLY A 137 -1.12 4.64 -15.01
CA GLY A 137 -0.59 4.45 -13.67
C GLY A 137 -0.98 5.56 -12.68
N ASN A 138 -1.91 6.45 -13.04
CA ASN A 138 -2.46 7.41 -12.09
C ASN A 138 -3.41 6.69 -11.14
N VAL A 139 -3.41 7.13 -9.87
CA VAL A 139 -4.29 6.58 -8.84
C VAL A 139 -5.31 7.60 -8.38
N GLY A 140 -6.54 7.14 -8.16
CA GLY A 140 -7.62 7.92 -7.57
C GLY A 140 -7.87 7.49 -6.12
N VAL A 141 -8.01 8.45 -5.21
CA VAL A 141 -8.38 8.19 -3.81
C VAL A 141 -9.66 8.94 -3.49
N LEU A 142 -10.62 8.23 -2.88
CA LEU A 142 -11.83 8.86 -2.36
C LEU A 142 -11.46 9.74 -1.17
N SER A 143 -11.62 11.05 -1.33
CA SER A 143 -11.48 12.03 -0.27
C SER A 143 -12.75 12.07 0.58
N GLY A 144 -12.62 11.72 1.86
CA GLY A 144 -13.76 11.62 2.77
C GLY A 144 -13.68 12.62 3.91
N ASN A 145 -14.63 13.56 3.98
CA ASN A 145 -14.73 14.72 4.91
C ASN A 145 -14.15 16.05 4.37
N ASN A 146 -14.45 17.15 5.06
CA ASN A 146 -14.08 18.51 4.68
C ASN A 146 -12.56 18.81 4.75
N MET A 147 -11.78 17.93 5.35
CA MET A 147 -10.31 18.02 5.43
C MET A 147 -9.59 17.08 4.45
N GLY A 148 -10.35 16.35 3.61
CA GLY A 148 -9.77 15.42 2.66
C GLY A 148 -9.68 13.97 3.15
N GLY A 149 -10.10 13.72 4.39
CA GLY A 149 -9.92 12.42 5.07
C GLY A 149 -8.45 12.03 5.20
N THR A 150 -8.20 10.73 5.34
CA THR A 150 -6.83 10.22 5.55
C THR A 150 -5.86 10.61 4.43
N VAL A 151 -6.32 10.76 3.17
CA VAL A 151 -5.43 11.22 2.10
C VAL A 151 -5.02 12.68 2.28
N GLY A 152 -5.92 13.54 2.77
CA GLY A 152 -5.60 14.91 3.15
C GLY A 152 -4.60 14.99 4.29
N ASP A 153 -4.65 14.04 5.23
CA ASP A 153 -3.71 13.98 6.37
C ASP A 153 -2.31 13.52 5.96
N VAL A 154 -2.18 12.64 4.96
CA VAL A 154 -0.89 11.99 4.65
C VAL A 154 -0.21 12.49 3.37
N TRP A 155 -0.97 12.74 2.30
CA TRP A 155 -0.39 13.06 1.00
C TRP A 155 0.37 14.40 0.99
N PRO A 156 -0.20 15.52 1.50
CA PRO A 156 0.53 16.80 1.52
C PRO A 156 1.83 16.73 2.31
N ILE A 157 1.82 16.04 3.46
CA ILE A 157 3.01 15.90 4.32
C ILE A 157 4.07 15.04 3.63
N ALA A 158 3.68 13.88 3.10
CA ALA A 158 4.60 12.97 2.42
C ALA A 158 5.26 13.66 1.23
N MET A 159 4.49 14.37 0.40
CA MET A 159 5.01 15.09 -0.76
C MET A 159 5.91 16.26 -0.34
N ALA A 160 5.51 17.07 0.64
CA ALA A 160 6.30 18.23 1.08
C ALA A 160 7.65 17.83 1.69
N ARG A 161 7.73 16.66 2.33
CA ARG A 161 8.95 16.17 2.98
C ARG A 161 9.76 15.19 2.13
N GLY A 162 9.26 14.85 0.94
CA GLY A 162 9.90 13.87 0.05
C GLY A 162 9.87 12.44 0.58
N ALA A 163 8.92 12.10 1.47
CA ALA A 163 8.74 10.75 1.96
C ALA A 163 8.21 9.84 0.85
N HIS A 164 8.48 8.54 0.97
CA HIS A 164 8.04 7.56 -0.01
C HIS A 164 6.58 7.20 0.22
N LEU A 165 5.67 7.73 -0.62
CA LEU A 165 4.28 7.30 -0.65
C LEU A 165 4.13 6.08 -1.56
N ILE A 166 3.85 4.91 -0.99
CA ILE A 166 3.68 3.66 -1.72
C ILE A 166 2.20 3.23 -1.67
N THR A 167 1.63 2.98 -2.85
CA THR A 167 0.20 2.69 -3.00
C THR A 167 -0.03 1.29 -3.60
N PRO A 168 -0.22 0.25 -2.78
CA PRO A 168 -0.51 -1.07 -3.32
C PRO A 168 -1.92 -1.07 -3.94
N VAL A 169 -2.01 -1.38 -5.23
CA VAL A 169 -3.25 -1.38 -6.00
C VAL A 169 -3.29 -2.58 -6.94
N GLY A 170 -4.39 -3.31 -6.91
CA GLY A 170 -4.63 -4.39 -7.85
C GLY A 170 -5.45 -3.92 -9.06
N LEU A 171 -5.35 -4.65 -10.16
CA LEU A 171 -6.02 -4.33 -11.42
C LEU A 171 -7.55 -4.41 -11.31
N GLU A 172 -8.12 -4.94 -10.23
CA GLU A 172 -9.57 -4.86 -9.97
C GLU A 172 -10.06 -3.41 -9.78
N LYS A 173 -9.14 -2.46 -9.62
CA LYS A 173 -9.41 -1.01 -9.50
C LYS A 173 -9.17 -0.24 -10.80
N LEU A 174 -8.89 -0.93 -11.91
CA LEU A 174 -8.64 -0.28 -13.20
C LEU A 174 -9.92 0.40 -13.72
N VAL A 175 -9.83 1.68 -14.09
CA VAL A 175 -10.89 2.49 -14.70
C VAL A 175 -10.44 3.15 -15.99
#